data_AF-A0A419WMW4-F1
#
_entry.id   AF-A0A419WMW4-F1
#
_cell.length_a   1.000
_cell.length_b   1.000
_cell.length_c   1.000
_cell.angle_alpha   90.00
_cell.angle_beta   90.00
_cell.angle_gamma   90.00
#
_symmetry.space_group_name_H-M   'P 1'
#
loop_
_entity.id
_entity.type
_entity.pdbx_description
1 polymer ?
#
loop_
_entity_poly.entity_id
_entity_poly.type
_entity_poly.pdbx_seq_one_letter_code
_entity_poly.pdbx_strand_id
1 'polypeptide(L)' 'MKQIVLDALESLTQEKKDAKQFPTHVLELDLNKEIRKRLKSALHELRREEKIRFGETLNNNFFELIETKK' A
#
# COMPACT_ATOMS: atom_id res chain seq x y z
N MET A 1 -8.49 -1.29 4.87
CA MET A 1 -8.51 -0.65 3.52
C MET A 1 -8.87 0.83 3.59
N LYS A 2 -10.01 1.21 4.19
CA LYS A 2 -10.46 2.62 4.29
C LYS A 2 -9.37 3.58 4.81
N GLN A 3 -8.66 3.20 5.88
CA GLN A 3 -7.61 4.04 6.45
C GLN A 3 -6.45 4.28 5.49
N ILE A 4 -5.96 3.24 4.80
CA ILE A 4 -4.87 3.35 3.81
C ILE A 4 -5.23 4.33 2.69
N VAL A 5 -6.49 4.34 2.25
CA VAL A 5 -6.98 5.26 1.22
C VAL A 5 -6.99 6.70 1.74
N LEU A 6 -7.49 6.93 2.96
CA LEU A 6 -7.54 8.25 3.57
C LEU A 6 -6.13 8.80 3.83
N ASP A 7 -5.23 8.00 4.39
CA ASP A 7 -3.86 8.41 4.65
C ASP A 7 -3.10 8.73 3.35
N ALA A 8 -3.36 7.97 2.27
CA ALA A 8 -2.79 8.24 0.96
C ALA A 8 -3.30 9.57 0.37
N LEU A 9 -4.61 9.83 0.47
CA LEU A 9 -5.21 11.09 0.05
C LEU A 9 -4.66 12.28 0.84
N GLU A 10 -4.52 12.15 2.15
CA GLU A 10 -3.99 13.20 3.02
C GLU A 10 -2.53 13.53 2.65
N SER A 11 -1.67 12.51 2.50
CA SER A 11 -0.27 12.74 2.11
C SER A 11 -0.14 13.38 0.73
N LEU A 12 -0.86 12.88 -0.28
CA LEU A 12 -0.79 13.45 -1.64
C LEU A 12 -1.34 14.88 -1.70
N THR A 13 -2.37 15.17 -0.90
CA THR A 13 -2.91 16.53 -0.77
C THR A 13 -1.87 17.45 -0.14
N GLN A 14 -1.19 16.99 0.91
CA GLN A 14 -0.15 17.75 1.58
C GLN A 14 1.06 18.01 0.67
N GLU A 15 1.54 16.99 -0.05
CA GLU A 15 2.62 17.13 -1.03
C GLU A 15 2.31 18.20 -2.10
N LYS A 16 1.08 18.25 -2.61
CA LYS A 16 0.66 19.27 -3.57
C LYS A 16 0.60 20.67 -2.95
N LYS A 17 0.13 20.79 -1.70
CA LYS A 17 0.15 22.06 -0.95
C LYS A 17 1.58 22.56 -0.76
N ASP A 18 2.49 21.67 -0.35
CA ASP A 18 3.89 22.00 -0.12
C ASP A 18 4.60 22.40 -1.42
N ALA A 19 4.24 21.77 -2.54
CA ALA A 19 4.70 22.12 -3.87
C ALA A 19 4.04 23.40 -4.46
N LYS A 20 3.18 24.09 -3.69
CA LYS A 20 2.39 25.27 -4.12
C LYS A 20 1.56 25.01 -5.39
N GLN A 21 1.18 23.75 -5.63
CA GLN A 21 0.35 23.37 -6.77
C GLN A 21 -1.13 23.59 -6.43
N PHE A 22 -1.73 24.60 -7.07
CA PHE A 22 -3.18 24.76 -7.14
C PHE A 22 -3.66 24.19 -8.49
N PRO A 23 -4.69 23.34 -8.53
CA PRO A 23 -5.53 22.91 -7.41
C PRO A 23 -4.96 21.73 -6.60
N THR A 24 -5.41 21.59 -5.34
CA THR A 24 -5.06 20.50 -4.40
C THR A 24 -5.78 19.17 -4.69
N HIS A 25 -6.18 18.95 -5.94
CA HIS A 25 -6.92 17.76 -6.33
C HIS A 25 -5.92 16.62 -6.56
N VAL A 26 -6.18 15.47 -5.95
CA VAL A 26 -5.40 14.26 -6.16
C VAL A 26 -6.01 13.51 -7.34
N LEU A 27 -5.18 13.20 -8.36
CA LEU A 27 -5.64 12.38 -9.48
C LEU A 27 -5.84 10.94 -9.02
N GLU A 28 -6.82 10.25 -9.58
CA GLU A 28 -7.09 8.84 -9.27
C GLU A 28 -5.85 7.95 -9.52
N LEU A 29 -5.08 8.25 -10.58
CA LEU A 29 -3.84 7.55 -10.89
C LEU A 29 -2.78 7.71 -9.79
N ASP A 30 -2.63 8.93 -9.27
CA ASP A 30 -1.68 9.24 -8.19
C ASP A 30 -2.09 8.51 -6.91
N LEU A 31 -3.39 8.53 -6.59
CA LEU A 31 -3.95 7.83 -5.44
C LEU A 31 -3.72 6.32 -5.55
N ASN A 32 -4.03 5.72 -6.69
CA ASN A 32 -3.84 4.29 -6.93
C ASN A 32 -2.36 3.89 -6.80
N LYS A 33 -1.45 4.72 -7.29
CA LYS A 33 -0.01 4.50 -7.16
C LYS A 33 0.44 4.52 -5.70
N GLU A 34 -0.01 5.51 -4.93
CA GLU A 34 0.36 5.64 -3.52
C GLU A 34 -0.24 4.52 -2.66
N ILE A 35 -1.49 4.13 -2.89
CA ILE A 35 -2.11 2.98 -2.22
C ILE A 35 -1.31 1.70 -2.50
N ARG A 36 -0.93 1.44 -3.76
CA ARG A 36 -0.13 0.26 -4.13
C ARG A 36 1.23 0.26 -3.44
N LYS A 37 1.88 1.43 -3.34
CA LYS A 37 3.15 1.58 -2.63
C LYS A 37 3.01 1.23 -1.15
N ARG A 38 1.99 1.77 -0.48
CA ARG A 38 1.70 1.49 0.94
C ARG A 38 1.35 0.04 1.18
N LEU A 39 0.51 -0.54 0.33
CA LEU A 39 0.17 -1.96 0.39
C LEU A 39 1.40 -2.84 0.25
N LYS A 40 2.29 -2.52 -0.70
CA LYS A 40 3.54 -3.26 -0.89
C LYS A 40 4.44 -3.17 0.34
N SER A 41 4.53 -2.00 0.97
CA SER A 41 5.29 -1.82 2.21
C SER A 41 4.73 -2.67 3.35
N ALA A 42 3.41 -2.62 3.56
CA ALA A 42 2.74 -3.41 4.59
C ALA A 42 2.91 -4.92 4.37
N LEU A 43 2.80 -5.40 3.13
CA LEU A 43 3.05 -6.81 2.80
C LEU A 43 4.51 -7.21 3.07
N HIS A 44 5.47 -6.32 2.79
CA HIS A 44 6.87 -6.56 3.08
C HIS A 44 7.14 -6.66 4.59
N GLU A 45 6.51 -5.78 5.39
CA GLU A 45 6.59 -5.84 6.85
C GLU A 45 5.98 -7.13 7.40
N LEU A 46 4.78 -7.51 6.95
CA LEU A 46 4.13 -8.76 7.36
C LEU A 46 4.98 -9.99 7.01
N ARG A 47 5.68 -9.95 5.88
CA ARG A 47 6.62 -11.01 5.49
C ARG A 47 7.83 -11.05 6.42
N ARG A 48 8.39 -9.89 6.78
CA ARG A 48 9.51 -9.78 7.74
C ARG A 48 9.11 -10.27 9.13
N GLU A 49 7.86 -10.05 9.52
CA GLU A 49 7.28 -10.54 10.79
C GLU A 49 6.88 -12.01 10.75
N GLU A 50 7.18 -12.73 9.66
CA GLU A 50 6.82 -14.14 9.46
C GLU A 50 5.32 -14.42 9.64
N LYS A 51 4.47 -13.41 9.41
CA LYS A 51 3.01 -13.56 9.40
C LYS A 51 2.50 -14.05 8.06
N ILE A 52 3.23 -13.74 6.99
CA ILE A 52 2.88 -14.16 5.62
C ILE A 52 4.08 -14.72 4.87
N ARG A 53 3.83 -15.63 3.92
CA ARG A 53 4.81 -16.05 2.90
C ARG A 53 4.41 -15.54 1.53
N PHE A 54 5.43 -15.28 0.72
CA PHE A 54 5.30 -15.04 -0.70
C PHE A 54 5.77 -16.29 -1.44
N GLY A 55 4.94 -16.78 -2.36
CA GLY A 55 5.27 -17.93 -3.20
C GLY A 55 4.86 -17.67 -4.64
N GLU A 56 5.45 -18.46 -5.54
CA GLU A 56 5.12 -18.46 -6.96
C GLU A 56 4.63 -19.85 -7.33
N THR A 57 3.53 -19.89 -8.09
CA THR A 57 3.05 -21.07 -8.80
C THR A 57 3.35 -20.89 -10.29
N LEU A 58 3.15 -21.94 -11.09
CA LEU A 58 3.38 -21.90 -12.54
C LEU A 58 2.70 -20.71 -13.26
N ASN A 59 1.59 -20.21 -12.73
CA ASN A 59 0.79 -19.16 -13.40
C ASN A 59 0.57 -17.91 -12.54
N ASN A 60 0.81 -17.97 -11.23
CA ASN A 60 0.39 -16.92 -10.30
C ASN A 60 1.34 -16.77 -9.11
N ASN A 61 1.46 -15.53 -8.63
CA ASN A 61 2.05 -15.24 -7.35
C ASN A 61 0.97 -15.32 -6.26
N PHE A 62 1.28 -15.89 -5.11
CA PHE A 62 0.33 -16.00 -4.00
C PHE A 62 0.93 -15.52 -2.68
N PHE A 63 0.02 -15.16 -1.78
CA PHE A 63 0.33 -14.83 -0.39
C PHE A 63 -0.35 -15.87 0.51
N GLU A 64 0.42 -16.43 1.43
CA GLU A 64 -0.07 -17.42 2.39
C GLU A 64 0.05 -16.84 3.80
N LEU A 65 -1.00 -16.96 4.62
CA LEU A 65 -0.94 -16.65 6.05
C LEU A 65 -0.23 -17.79 6.78
N ILE A 66 0.80 -17.49 7.56
CA ILE A 66 1.43 -18.49 8.42
C ILE A 66 0.60 -18.58 9.71
N GLU A 67 -0.12 -19.69 9.90
CA GLU A 67 -0.75 -19.96 11.20
C GLU A 67 0.35 -20.30 12.22
N THR A 68 0.53 -19.44 13.23
CA THR A 68 1.25 -19.80 14.44
C THR A 68 0.42 -20.85 15.17
N LYS A 69 0.75 -22.14 14.94
CA LYS A 69 0.25 -23.22 15.79
C LYS A 69 0.68 -22.92 17.23
N LYS A 70 -0.31 -22.61 18.07
CA LYS A 70 -0.18 -22.54 19.53
C LYS A 70 0.11 -23.93 20.11
#